data_AF-A0A832KD52-F1
#
_entry.id   AF-A0A832KD52-F1
#
_cell.length_a   1.000
_cell.length_b   1.000
_cell.length_c   1.000
_cell.angle_alpha   90.00
_cell.angle_beta   90.00
_cell.angle_gamma   90.00
#
_symmetry.space_group_name_H-M   'P 1'
#
loop_
_entity.id
_entity.type
_entity.pdbx_description
1 polymer ?
#
loop_
_entity_poly.entity_id
_entity_poly.type
_entity_poly.pdbx_seq_one_letter_code
_entity_poly.pdbx_strand_id
1 'polypeptide(L)' 'MSKKEISGLRILLTVLIFAFWILPFTFLGRHCFALGTGTTGSQFLKLGVGSRPAGMGEAFVAVADDLNALYWNP' A
#
# COMPACT_ATOMS: atom_id res chain seq x y z
N MET A 1 -5.95 8.02 55.29
CA MET A 1 -5.28 8.39 54.02
C MET A 1 -6.08 9.52 53.37
N SER A 2 -5.46 10.68 53.19
CA SER A 2 -6.15 11.95 52.87
C SER A 2 -6.81 11.88 51.49
N LYS A 3 -8.07 12.34 51.35
CA LYS A 3 -8.88 12.25 50.12
C LYS A 3 -8.16 12.80 48.86
N LYS A 4 -7.17 13.67 49.04
CA LYS A 4 -6.31 14.22 47.97
C LYS A 4 -5.41 13.15 47.31
N GLU A 5 -4.88 12.20 48.10
CA GLU A 5 -4.03 11.09 47.62
C GLU A 5 -4.83 10.12 46.73
N ILE A 6 -6.08 9.84 47.10
CA ILE A 6 -6.98 8.94 46.38
C ILE A 6 -7.39 9.57 45.04
N SER A 7 -7.56 10.90 45.00
CA SER A 7 -7.85 11.64 43.77
C SER A 7 -6.65 11.64 42.81
N GLY A 8 -5.43 11.82 43.33
CA GLY A 8 -4.21 11.74 42.53
C GLY A 8 -4.00 10.35 41.91
N LEU A 9 -4.26 9.29 42.68
CA LEU A 9 -4.14 7.91 42.20
C LEU A 9 -5.12 7.58 41.07
N ARG A 10 -6.35 8.08 41.13
CA ARG A 10 -7.35 7.91 40.07
C ARG A 10 -6.97 8.61 38.77
N ILE A 11 -6.40 9.81 38.86
CA ILE A 11 -5.92 10.56 37.69
C ILE A 11 -4.74 9.83 37.05
N LEU A 12 -3.79 9.34 37.86
CA LEU A 12 -2.67 8.54 37.36
C LEU A 12 -3.14 7.28 36.61
N LEU A 13 -4.09 6.54 37.19
CA LEU A 13 -4.63 5.31 36.58
C LEU A 13 -5.36 5.59 35.25
N THR A 14 -6.12 6.68 35.17
CA THR A 14 -6.80 7.05 33.90
C THR A 14 -5.81 7.45 32.81
N VAL A 15 -4.75 8.20 33.15
CA VAL A 15 -3.69 8.56 32.19
C VAL A 15 -2.94 7.32 31.69
N LEU A 16 -2.63 6.37 32.59
CA LEU A 16 -1.95 5.12 32.21
C LEU A 16 -2.81 4.25 31.27
N ILE A 17 -4.12 4.19 31.49
CA ILE A 17 -5.05 3.48 30.61
C ILE A 17 -5.09 4.13 29.23
N PHE A 18 -5.22 5.47 29.15
CA PHE A 18 -5.19 6.19 27.88
C PHE A 18 -3.86 6.00 27.13
N ALA A 19 -2.73 6.04 27.83
CA ALA A 19 -1.43 5.77 27.24
C ALA A 19 -1.32 4.33 26.70
N PHE A 20 -1.87 3.35 27.42
CA PHE A 20 -1.90 1.94 26.98
C PHE A 20 -2.73 1.72 25.71
N TRP A 21 -3.77 2.53 25.46
CA TRP A 21 -4.55 2.45 24.21
C TRP A 21 -3.93 3.26 23.06
N ILE A 22 -3.35 4.43 23.34
CA ILE A 22 -2.82 5.35 22.31
C ILE A 22 -1.45 4.90 21.78
N LEU A 23 -0.57 4.39 22.64
CA LEU A 23 0.78 3.97 22.27
C LEU A 23 0.79 2.81 21.25
N PRO A 24 0.04 1.70 21.43
CA PRO A 24 -0.01 0.65 20.42
C PRO A 24 -0.75 1.09 19.15
N PHE A 25 -1.76 1.96 19.24
CA PHE A 25 -2.46 2.47 18.06
C PHE A 25 -1.53 3.27 17.13
N THR A 26 -0.63 4.07 17.70
CA THR A 26 0.33 4.88 16.94
C THR A 26 1.57 4.11 16.48
N PHE A 27 2.04 3.12 17.25
CA PHE A 27 3.23 2.32 16.90
C PHE A 27 2.92 1.08 16.02
N LEU A 28 1.79 0.39 16.24
CA LEU A 28 1.40 -0.81 15.46
C LEU A 28 0.54 -0.46 14.23
N GLY A 29 -0.03 0.74 14.15
CA GLY A 29 -0.75 1.23 12.96
C GLY A 29 0.16 1.55 11.77
N ARG A 30 1.49 1.50 11.93
CA ARG A 30 2.50 1.78 10.88
C ARG A 30 2.84 0.53 10.03
N HIS A 31 1.90 -0.38 9.83
CA HIS A 31 2.07 -1.53 8.93
C HIS A 31 1.29 -1.35 7.62
N CYS A 32 1.47 -0.23 6.94
CA CYS A 32 1.21 -0.18 5.50
C CYS A 32 2.41 0.48 4.82
N PHE A 33 3.57 -0.17 4.98
CA PHE A 33 4.75 0.15 4.22
C PHE A 33 4.71 -0.67 2.92
N ALA A 34 4.35 0.01 1.84
CA ALA A 34 4.05 -0.62 0.57
C ALA A 34 5.19 -0.34 -0.43
N LEU A 35 6.39 -0.89 -0.17
CA LEU A 35 7.50 -0.94 -1.14
C LEU A 35 7.47 -2.21 -2.03
N GLY A 36 6.44 -3.04 -1.92
CA GLY A 36 6.26 -4.23 -2.73
C GLY A 36 5.69 -3.96 -4.12
N THR A 37 5.74 -4.96 -5.01
CA THR A 37 5.04 -4.93 -6.30
C THR A 37 3.54 -4.67 -6.10
N GLY A 38 2.95 -3.73 -6.86
CA GLY A 38 1.51 -3.45 -6.82
C GLY A 38 1.08 -2.17 -6.10
N THR A 39 2.03 -1.36 -5.62
CA THR A 39 1.75 -0.15 -4.84
C THR A 39 1.80 1.12 -5.67
N THR A 40 2.24 1.00 -6.93
CA THR A 40 2.15 2.05 -7.94
C THR A 40 0.76 2.02 -8.58
N GLY A 41 0.01 3.11 -8.49
CA GLY A 41 -1.36 3.21 -9.01
C GLY A 41 -1.53 3.04 -10.53
N SER A 42 -0.44 2.89 -11.28
CA SER A 42 -0.41 2.84 -12.75
C SER A 42 0.12 1.51 -13.30
N GLN A 43 -0.22 0.37 -12.68
CA GLN A 43 0.21 -0.95 -13.17
C GLN A 43 -0.31 -1.28 -14.58
N PHE A 44 -1.44 -0.72 -14.99
CA PHE A 44 -2.03 -0.94 -16.31
C PHE A 44 -1.16 -0.37 -17.45
N LEU A 45 -0.26 0.58 -17.19
CA LEU A 45 0.71 1.08 -18.20
C LEU A 45 1.72 0.01 -18.63
N LYS A 46 1.89 -1.04 -17.82
CA LYS A 46 2.79 -2.16 -18.12
C LYS A 46 2.11 -3.23 -18.97
N LEU A 47 0.80 -3.15 -19.19
CA LEU A 47 0.08 -4.10 -20.02
C LEU A 47 0.16 -3.66 -21.47
N GLY A 48 0.69 -4.53 -22.32
CA GLY A 48 0.70 -4.37 -23.75
C GLY A 48 -0.69 -4.42 -24.39
N VAL A 49 -0.78 -3.93 -25.63
CA VAL A 49 -2.03 -3.89 -26.40
C VAL A 49 -2.11 -5.08 -27.37
N GLY A 50 -3.27 -5.75 -27.43
CA GLY A 50 -3.58 -6.77 -28.43
C GLY A 50 -3.34 -8.22 -27.98
N SER A 51 -4.22 -9.14 -28.40
CA SER A 51 -4.18 -10.55 -28.01
C SER A 51 -3.01 -11.32 -28.63
N ARG A 52 -2.64 -11.01 -29.88
CA ARG A 52 -1.50 -11.64 -30.57
C ARG A 52 -0.15 -11.26 -29.93
N PRO A 53 0.16 -9.96 -29.69
CA PRO A 53 1.34 -9.57 -28.90
C PRO A 53 1.35 -10.17 -27.50
N ALA A 54 0.20 -10.19 -26.80
CA ALA A 54 0.09 -10.80 -25.48
C ALA A 54 0.42 -12.31 -25.48
N GLY A 55 -0.05 -13.05 -26.50
CA GLY A 55 0.29 -14.47 -26.67
C GLY A 55 1.78 -14.73 -26.96
N MET A 56 2.50 -13.72 -27.45
CA MET A 56 3.95 -13.76 -27.67
C MET A 56 4.75 -13.23 -26.47
N GLY A 57 4.10 -12.99 -25.33
CA GLY A 57 4.75 -12.41 -24.15
C GLY A 57 5.22 -10.98 -24.38
N GLU A 58 4.43 -10.19 -25.12
CA GLU A 58 4.70 -8.78 -25.45
C GLU A 58 5.94 -8.57 -26.37
N ALA A 59 6.49 -9.64 -26.93
CA ALA A 59 7.64 -9.61 -27.84
C ALA A 59 7.22 -9.45 -29.32
N PHE A 60 6.63 -8.32 -29.69
CA PHE A 60 6.03 -8.12 -31.02
C PHE A 60 6.78 -7.17 -31.99
N VAL A 61 7.89 -6.55 -31.56
CA VAL A 61 8.59 -5.49 -32.33
C VAL A 61 9.04 -5.91 -33.73
N ALA A 62 9.42 -7.18 -33.95
CA ALA A 62 9.92 -7.66 -35.23
C ALA A 62 8.83 -7.92 -36.30
N VAL A 63 7.55 -7.77 -35.93
CA VAL A 63 6.41 -8.15 -36.75
C VAL A 63 5.74 -6.91 -37.34
N ALA A 64 5.58 -6.86 -38.67
CA ALA A 64 5.07 -5.68 -39.40
C ALA A 64 3.79 -5.95 -40.21
N ASP A 65 3.25 -7.18 -40.14
CA ASP A 65 2.19 -7.69 -41.03
C ASP A 65 0.77 -7.61 -40.44
N ASP A 66 0.58 -6.94 -39.30
CA ASP A 66 -0.69 -6.91 -38.56
C ASP A 66 -1.00 -5.51 -38.01
N LEU A 67 -2.27 -5.23 -37.73
CA LEU A 67 -2.76 -3.96 -37.19
C LEU A 67 -2.07 -3.57 -35.87
N ASN A 68 -1.73 -4.57 -35.04
CA ASN A 68 -1.02 -4.34 -33.79
C ASN A 68 0.38 -3.72 -34.01
N ALA A 69 0.98 -3.85 -35.20
CA ALA A 69 2.27 -3.23 -35.52
C ALA A 69 2.23 -1.70 -35.38
N LEU A 70 1.08 -1.05 -35.61
CA LEU A 70 0.94 0.40 -35.41
C LEU A 70 1.24 0.86 -33.96
N TYR A 71 1.03 -0.03 -32.98
CA TYR A 71 1.32 0.25 -31.57
C TYR A 71 2.73 -0.23 -31.16
N TRP A 72 3.16 -1.39 -31.66
CA TRP A 72 4.39 -2.06 -31.21
C TRP A 72 5.63 -1.76 -32.07
N ASN A 73 5.44 -1.33 -33.32
CA ASN A 73 6.46 -1.04 -34.31
C ASN A 73 5.94 0.00 -35.34
N PRO A 74 5.62 1.25 -34.90
CA PRO A 74 5.19 2.32 -35.78
C PRO A 74 6.25 2.74 -36.81
#